data_AF-A0AAD4I0I2-F1
#
_entry.id   AF-A0AAD4I0I2-F1
#
_cell.length_a   1.000
_cell.length_b   1.000
_cell.length_c   1.000
_cell.angle_alpha   90.00
_cell.angle_beta   90.00
_cell.angle_gamma   90.00
#
_symmetry.space_group_name_H-M   'P 1'
#
loop_
_entity.id
_entity.type
_entity.pdbx_description
1 polymer ?
#
loop_
_entity_poly.entity_id
_entity_poly.type
_entity_poly.pdbx_seq_one_letter_code
_entity_poly.pdbx_strand_id
1 'polypeptide(L)'
;MDLACQYRKKKDPGCSEERLEFSGLANTLTPTELELFNHYLEHTSKDPSVDSHDQYALQIGIPTLACQSNPLMKSVLALAAVCKCSDLINQTSPSPDESDRALVVHFLSLGHQYHSEALREVQATLHDAGNYDRILANAAMMGMLRSAKSNADCRLKSQLHL
;
A
#
# COMPACT_ATOMS: atom_id res chain seq x y z
N MET A 1 -6.74 -3.59 53.86
CA MET A 1 -7.35 -3.37 52.54
C MET A 1 -6.28 -3.62 51.49
N ASP A 2 -6.44 -4.75 50.80
CA ASP A 2 -5.88 -5.07 49.46
C ASP A 2 -6.13 -3.93 48.43
N LEU A 3 -5.45 -3.79 47.29
CA LEU A 3 -4.96 -4.79 46.34
C LEU A 3 -3.67 -4.34 45.62
N ALA A 4 -2.87 -5.33 45.26
CA ALA A 4 -1.73 -5.28 44.35
C ALA A 4 -2.13 -4.90 42.91
N CYS A 5 -1.32 -4.07 42.25
CA CYS A 5 -1.22 -4.03 40.79
C CYS A 5 0.22 -4.31 40.39
N GLN A 6 0.49 -5.59 40.14
CA GLN A 6 1.77 -6.11 39.68
C GLN A 6 2.03 -5.64 38.24
N TYR A 7 2.95 -4.69 38.06
CA TYR A 7 3.62 -4.49 36.77
C TYR A 7 4.54 -5.68 36.50
N ARG A 8 3.97 -6.75 35.94
CA ARG A 8 4.74 -7.88 35.41
C ARG A 8 5.32 -7.45 34.06
N LYS A 9 6.62 -7.16 34.03
CA LYS A 9 7.43 -7.25 32.81
C LYS A 9 7.20 -8.62 32.18
N LYS A 10 6.43 -8.71 31.10
CA LYS A 10 6.52 -9.85 30.20
C LYS A 10 7.78 -9.66 29.37
N LYS A 11 8.73 -10.56 29.63
CA LYS A 11 9.85 -10.85 28.76
C LYS A 11 9.26 -11.71 27.64
N ASP A 12 9.05 -11.14 26.46
CA ASP A 12 8.62 -11.91 25.30
C ASP A 12 9.83 -12.61 24.70
N PRO A 13 9.87 -13.96 24.66
CA PRO A 13 10.87 -14.72 23.95
C PRO A 13 10.21 -15.28 22.68
N GLY A 14 10.45 -14.72 21.49
CA GLY A 14 9.90 -15.36 20.29
C GLY A 14 10.02 -14.58 19.01
N CYS A 15 11.21 -14.59 18.43
CA CYS A 15 11.52 -14.18 17.05
C CYS A 15 10.90 -15.15 16.00
N SER A 16 9.58 -15.40 16.03
CA SER A 16 8.97 -16.41 15.13
C SER A 16 7.51 -16.19 14.71
N GLU A 17 6.77 -15.20 15.23
CA GLU A 17 5.37 -14.99 14.80
C GLU A 17 5.21 -14.18 13.50
N GLU A 18 6.14 -13.28 13.17
CA GLU A 18 6.05 -12.45 11.95
C GLU A 18 6.14 -13.24 10.63
N ARG A 19 6.70 -14.45 10.65
CA ARG A 19 6.90 -15.28 9.45
C ARG A 19 5.68 -16.15 9.10
N LEU A 20 4.73 -16.32 10.01
CA LEU A 20 3.53 -17.15 9.83
C LEU A 20 2.35 -16.39 9.22
N GLU A 21 2.23 -15.06 9.43
CA GLU A 21 1.14 -14.27 8.85
C GLU A 21 1.29 -14.07 7.34
N PHE A 22 2.54 -14.02 6.84
CA PHE A 22 2.83 -13.74 5.44
C PHE A 22 2.43 -14.89 4.48
N SER A 23 2.43 -16.14 4.94
CA SER A 23 2.02 -17.29 4.10
C SER A 23 0.49 -17.43 4.00
N GLY A 24 -0.26 -16.92 4.97
CA GLY A 24 -1.73 -16.85 4.93
C GLY A 24 -2.24 -15.83 3.90
N LEU A 25 -1.49 -14.74 3.68
CA LEU A 25 -1.80 -13.72 2.68
C LEU A 25 -1.69 -14.20 1.25
N ALA A 26 -0.69 -15.03 0.94
CA ALA A 26 -0.54 -15.64 -0.38
C ALA A 26 -1.76 -16.50 -0.79
N ASN A 27 -2.56 -16.96 0.19
CA ASN A 27 -3.80 -17.70 -0.06
C ASN A 27 -5.06 -16.82 -0.14
N THR A 28 -4.96 -15.52 0.19
CA THR A 28 -6.11 -14.58 0.19
C THR A 28 -6.01 -13.52 -0.91
N LEU A 29 -4.80 -13.17 -1.33
CA LEU A 29 -4.56 -12.28 -2.45
C LEU A 29 -4.64 -13.04 -3.78
N THR A 30 -5.27 -12.43 -4.77
CA THR A 30 -5.18 -12.89 -6.16
C THR A 30 -3.73 -12.77 -6.68
N PRO A 31 -3.34 -13.48 -7.75
CA PRO A 31 -1.98 -13.38 -8.31
C PRO A 31 -1.55 -11.94 -8.62
N THR A 32 -2.46 -11.12 -9.15
CA THR A 32 -2.21 -9.71 -9.45
C THR A 32 -2.01 -8.88 -8.17
N GLU A 33 -2.80 -9.15 -7.12
CA GLU A 33 -2.64 -8.45 -5.84
C GLU A 33 -1.34 -8.83 -5.16
N LEU A 34 -0.95 -10.10 -5.21
CA LEU A 34 0.33 -10.56 -4.70
C LEU A 34 1.51 -9.90 -5.45
N GLU A 35 1.40 -9.79 -6.77
CA GLU A 35 2.40 -9.10 -7.61
C GLU A 35 2.53 -7.61 -7.23
N LEU A 36 1.40 -6.93 -7.03
CA LEU A 36 1.37 -5.53 -6.59
C LEU A 36 1.91 -5.35 -5.16
N PHE A 37 1.57 -6.27 -4.25
CA PHE A 37 2.07 -6.22 -2.89
C PHE A 37 3.58 -6.48 -2.82
N ASN A 38 4.10 -7.42 -3.60
CA ASN A 38 5.55 -7.63 -3.74
C ASN A 38 6.23 -6.39 -4.32
N HIS A 39 5.64 -5.78 -5.35
CA HIS A 39 6.15 -4.52 -5.90
C HIS A 39 6.19 -3.41 -4.84
N TYR A 40 5.19 -3.35 -3.95
CA TYR A 40 5.21 -2.41 -2.83
C TYR A 40 6.42 -2.63 -1.90
N LEU A 41 6.63 -3.87 -1.47
CA LEU A 41 7.70 -4.21 -0.52
C LEU A 41 9.09 -4.04 -1.10
N GLU A 42 9.24 -4.34 -2.39
CA GLU A 42 10.55 -4.31 -3.05
C GLU A 42 10.92 -2.91 -3.52
N HIS A 43 9.93 -2.12 -3.94
CA HIS A 43 10.11 -0.85 -4.62
C HIS A 43 9.37 0.32 -3.94
N THR A 44 8.03 0.31 -3.92
CA THR A 44 7.24 1.48 -3.49
C THR A 44 7.53 1.94 -2.05
N SER A 45 7.73 1.01 -1.12
CA SER A 45 8.03 1.29 0.29
C SER A 45 9.45 1.83 0.54
N LYS A 46 10.31 1.78 -0.49
CA LYS A 46 11.70 2.24 -0.44
C LYS A 46 11.91 3.55 -1.18
N ASP A 47 10.83 4.30 -1.43
CA ASP A 47 10.92 5.60 -2.11
C ASP A 47 11.93 6.52 -1.38
N PRO A 48 13.02 6.92 -2.07
CA PRO A 48 14.09 7.71 -1.46
C PRO A 48 13.68 9.16 -1.15
N SER A 49 12.52 9.61 -1.62
CA SER A 49 11.98 10.93 -1.32
C SER A 49 11.28 11.02 0.04
N VAL A 50 11.06 9.88 0.71
CA VAL A 50 10.43 9.78 2.02
C VAL A 50 11.46 10.00 3.13
N ASP A 51 11.07 10.73 4.18
CA ASP A 51 11.92 10.98 5.33
C ASP A 51 12.30 9.67 6.06
N SER A 52 13.51 9.64 6.63
CA SER A 52 14.03 8.48 7.37
C SER A 52 13.15 8.05 8.54
N HIS A 53 12.37 8.97 9.13
CA HIS A 53 11.44 8.67 10.20
C HIS A 53 10.22 7.86 9.73
N ASP A 54 9.72 8.17 8.53
CA ASP A 54 8.55 7.52 7.94
C ASP A 54 8.91 6.22 7.22
N GLN A 55 10.19 6.00 6.95
CA GLN A 55 10.68 4.83 6.22
C GLN A 55 10.40 3.50 6.95
N TYR A 56 10.47 3.48 8.28
CA TYR A 56 10.08 2.30 9.06
C TYR A 56 8.58 1.99 8.92
N ALA A 57 7.74 3.04 8.95
CA ALA A 57 6.31 2.88 8.78
C ALA A 57 5.98 2.33 7.39
N LEU A 58 6.60 2.83 6.32
CA LEU A 58 6.36 2.34 4.96
C LEU A 58 6.83 0.89 4.73
N GLN A 59 7.98 0.50 5.28
CA GLN A 59 8.60 -0.79 5.00
C GLN A 59 8.10 -1.92 5.91
N ILE A 60 7.75 -1.61 7.16
CA ILE A 60 7.39 -2.62 8.17
C ILE A 60 5.99 -2.36 8.70
N GLY A 61 5.72 -1.16 9.22
CA GLY A 61 4.45 -0.88 9.93
C GLY A 61 3.20 -1.03 9.06
N ILE A 62 3.16 -0.35 7.91
CA ILE A 62 2.03 -0.34 7.00
C ILE A 62 1.78 -1.73 6.40
N PRO A 63 2.79 -2.47 5.89
CA PRO A 63 2.60 -3.85 5.46
C PRO A 63 1.97 -4.73 6.54
N THR A 64 2.52 -4.72 7.75
CA THR A 64 2.01 -5.54 8.86
C THR A 64 0.57 -5.17 9.22
N LEU A 65 0.23 -3.88 9.25
CA LEU A 65 -1.14 -3.44 9.50
C LEU A 65 -2.09 -3.80 8.34
N ALA A 66 -1.60 -3.74 7.09
CA ALA A 66 -2.37 -4.06 5.89
C ALA A 66 -2.78 -5.55 5.87
N CYS A 67 -1.90 -6.44 6.30
CA CYS A 67 -2.17 -7.87 6.49
C CYS A 67 -3.45 -8.13 7.30
N GLN A 68 -3.76 -7.23 8.24
CA GLN A 68 -4.85 -7.37 9.19
C GLN A 68 -6.05 -6.47 8.88
N SER A 69 -5.97 -5.68 7.79
CA SER A 69 -6.97 -4.68 7.43
C SER A 69 -7.15 -4.64 5.92
N ASN A 70 -8.24 -5.25 5.44
CA ASN A 70 -8.63 -5.24 4.03
C ASN A 70 -8.63 -3.82 3.41
N PRO A 71 -9.25 -2.78 4.01
CA PRO A 71 -9.21 -1.44 3.42
C PRO A 71 -7.79 -0.85 3.31
N LEU A 72 -6.92 -1.15 4.28
CA LEU A 72 -5.52 -0.71 4.23
C LEU A 72 -4.73 -1.48 3.17
N MET A 73 -4.92 -2.80 3.06
CA MET A 73 -4.35 -3.61 1.97
C MET A 73 -4.74 -3.06 0.60
N LYS A 74 -6.02 -2.74 0.38
CA LYS A 74 -6.47 -2.11 -0.86
C LYS A 74 -5.79 -0.76 -1.12
N SER A 75 -5.52 0.02 -0.09
CA SER A 75 -4.79 1.29 -0.24
C SER A 75 -3.31 1.07 -0.62
N VAL A 76 -2.68 0.04 -0.06
CA VAL A 76 -1.32 -0.42 -0.44
C VAL A 76 -1.29 -0.87 -1.89
N LEU A 77 -2.22 -1.72 -2.30
CA LEU A 77 -2.34 -2.20 -3.68
C LEU A 77 -2.62 -1.05 -4.66
N ALA A 78 -3.46 -0.09 -4.28
CA ALA A 78 -3.75 1.08 -5.09
C ALA A 78 -2.49 1.93 -5.34
N LEU A 79 -1.67 2.16 -4.30
CA LEU A 79 -0.42 2.90 -4.40
C LEU A 79 0.61 2.15 -5.25
N ALA A 80 0.75 0.84 -5.01
CA ALA A 80 1.66 -0.02 -5.77
C ALA A 80 1.31 -0.05 -7.26
N ALA A 81 0.02 -0.11 -7.60
CA ALA A 81 -0.44 -0.09 -9.00
C ALA A 81 -0.07 1.23 -9.69
N VAL A 82 -0.21 2.38 -9.01
CA VAL A 82 0.18 3.68 -9.56
C VAL A 82 1.70 3.83 -9.65
N CYS A 83 2.45 3.31 -8.67
CA CYS A 83 3.91 3.30 -8.69
C CYS A 83 4.41 2.45 -9.87
N LYS A 84 3.90 1.23 -10.02
CA LYS A 84 4.20 0.35 -11.15
C LYS A 84 3.82 0.94 -12.50
N CYS A 85 2.68 1.60 -12.58
CA CYS A 85 2.30 2.37 -13.77
C CYS A 85 3.34 3.45 -14.10
N SER A 86 3.83 4.17 -13.08
CA SER A 86 4.86 5.19 -13.26
C SER A 86 6.18 4.58 -13.73
N ASP A 87 6.56 3.42 -13.21
CA ASP A 87 7.74 2.68 -13.66
C ASP A 87 7.62 2.23 -15.11
N LEU A 88 6.45 1.74 -15.52
CA LEU A 88 6.16 1.41 -16.92
C LEU A 88 6.34 2.66 -17.80
N ILE A 89 5.69 3.78 -17.47
CA ILE A 89 5.85 5.04 -18.21
C ILE A 89 7.32 5.48 -18.29
N ASN A 90 8.11 5.28 -17.23
CA ASN A 90 9.53 5.65 -17.22
C ASN A 90 10.41 4.70 -18.05
N GLN A 91 9.99 3.44 -18.21
CA GLN A 91 10.70 2.41 -18.98
C GLN A 91 10.24 2.34 -20.44
N THR A 92 9.04 2.82 -20.73
CA THR A 92 8.47 2.82 -22.08
C THR A 92 9.25 3.75 -23.00
N SER A 93 9.57 3.24 -24.18
CA SER A 93 10.24 3.99 -25.23
C SER A 93 9.37 5.17 -25.74
N PRO A 94 9.96 6.22 -26.34
CA PRO A 94 9.21 7.40 -26.81
C PRO A 94 8.12 7.10 -27.87
N SER A 95 8.07 5.88 -28.39
CA SER A 95 6.94 5.34 -29.16
C SER A 95 6.39 4.08 -28.47
N PRO A 96 5.51 4.23 -27.45
CA PRO A 96 4.88 3.10 -26.78
C PRO A 96 4.15 2.23 -27.80
N ASP A 97 4.33 0.91 -27.72
CA ASP A 97 3.47 0.01 -28.49
C ASP A 97 2.08 -0.09 -27.85
N GLU A 98 1.15 -0.77 -28.53
CA GLU A 98 -0.22 -0.93 -28.04
C GLU A 98 -0.28 -1.75 -26.73
N SER A 99 0.69 -2.65 -26.51
CA SER A 99 0.80 -3.49 -25.32
C SER A 99 1.20 -2.67 -24.09
N ASP A 100 2.20 -1.81 -24.21
CA ASP A 100 2.65 -0.90 -23.15
C ASP A 100 1.50 0.02 -22.71
N ARG A 101 0.75 0.56 -23.68
CA ARG A 101 -0.42 1.41 -23.40
C ARG A 101 -1.53 0.61 -22.70
N ALA A 102 -1.78 -0.62 -23.11
CA ALA A 102 -2.77 -1.49 -22.45
C ALA A 102 -2.38 -1.80 -21.00
N LEU A 103 -1.09 -2.05 -20.72
CA LEU A 103 -0.59 -2.28 -19.36
C LEU A 103 -0.72 -1.04 -18.47
N VAL A 104 -0.39 0.15 -18.99
CA VAL A 104 -0.58 1.43 -18.29
C VAL A 104 -2.05 1.65 -17.92
N VAL A 105 -2.96 1.46 -18.87
CA VAL A 105 -4.41 1.60 -18.63
C VAL A 105 -4.89 0.56 -17.62
N HIS A 106 -4.39 -0.67 -17.69
CA HIS A 106 -4.73 -1.74 -16.77
C HIS A 106 -4.36 -1.41 -15.33
N PHE A 107 -3.11 -0.99 -15.07
CA PHE A 107 -2.67 -0.66 -13.71
C PHE A 107 -3.34 0.62 -13.16
N LEU A 108 -3.61 1.61 -14.01
CA LEU A 108 -4.40 2.79 -13.60
C LEU A 108 -5.82 2.41 -13.19
N SER A 109 -6.46 1.52 -13.94
CA SER A 109 -7.81 1.04 -13.65
C SER A 109 -7.85 0.26 -12.34
N LEU A 110 -6.89 -0.65 -12.12
CA LEU A 110 -6.73 -1.37 -10.85
C LEU A 110 -6.49 -0.42 -9.68
N GLY A 111 -5.57 0.54 -9.84
CA GLY A 111 -5.29 1.53 -8.81
C GLY A 111 -6.47 2.45 -8.49
N HIS A 112 -7.38 2.67 -9.43
CA HIS A 112 -8.63 3.39 -9.18
C HIS A 112 -9.66 2.51 -8.46
N GLN A 113 -9.81 1.25 -8.89
CA GLN A 113 -10.73 0.29 -8.28
C GLN A 113 -10.39 0.08 -6.80
N TYR A 114 -9.15 -0.28 -6.48
CA TYR A 114 -8.73 -0.53 -5.11
C TYR A 114 -8.89 0.71 -4.22
N HIS A 115 -8.62 1.91 -4.76
CA HIS A 115 -8.84 3.15 -4.02
C HIS A 115 -10.32 3.35 -3.67
N SER A 116 -11.22 3.17 -4.64
CA SER A 116 -12.66 3.32 -4.45
C SER A 116 -13.20 2.32 -3.43
N GLU A 117 -12.73 1.07 -3.49
CA GLU A 117 -13.10 0.03 -2.52
C GLU A 117 -12.58 0.32 -1.11
N ALA A 118 -11.31 0.74 -0.98
CA ALA A 118 -10.72 1.14 0.29
C ALA A 118 -11.51 2.30 0.93
N LEU A 119 -11.88 3.33 0.14
CA LEU A 119 -12.64 4.47 0.62
C LEU A 119 -14.01 4.05 1.15
N ARG A 120 -14.73 3.20 0.40
CA ARG A 120 -16.03 2.69 0.81
C ARG A 120 -15.95 1.92 2.13
N GLU A 121 -14.94 1.07 2.29
CA GLU A 121 -14.77 0.24 3.49
C GLU A 121 -14.30 1.04 4.71
N VAL A 122 -13.42 2.02 4.54
CA VAL A 122 -13.03 2.94 5.62
C VAL A 122 -14.25 3.75 6.07
N GLN A 123 -15.02 4.32 5.14
CA GLN A 123 -16.21 5.10 5.47
C GLN A 123 -17.24 4.29 6.27
N ALA A 124 -17.39 3.00 5.97
CA ALA A 124 -18.26 2.10 6.71
C ALA A 124 -17.77 1.81 8.15
N THR A 125 -16.47 2.00 8.43
CA THR A 125 -15.83 1.64 9.71
C THR A 125 -15.40 2.84 10.55
N LEU A 126 -15.63 4.08 10.07
CA LEU A 126 -15.25 5.32 10.76
C LEU A 126 -15.80 5.48 12.18
N HIS A 127 -16.91 4.80 12.51
CA HIS A 127 -17.53 4.87 13.82
C HIS A 127 -16.93 3.89 14.85
N ASP A 128 -16.03 2.99 14.43
CA ASP A 128 -15.41 2.01 15.32
C ASP A 128 -14.08 2.54 15.89
N ALA A 129 -14.13 2.94 17.16
CA ALA A 129 -13.00 3.49 17.91
C ALA A 129 -11.82 2.50 18.10
N GLY A 130 -11.98 1.22 17.76
CA GLY A 130 -10.90 0.22 17.84
C GLY A 130 -9.88 0.27 16.69
N ASN A 131 -10.12 1.05 15.63
CA ASN A 131 -9.35 0.98 14.38
C ASN A 131 -8.56 2.27 14.03
N TYR A 132 -8.23 3.11 15.00
CA TYR A 132 -7.57 4.41 14.75
C TYR A 132 -6.27 4.29 13.93
N ASP A 133 -5.39 3.34 14.26
CA ASP A 133 -4.12 3.16 13.54
C ASP A 133 -4.34 2.80 12.06
N ARG A 134 -5.38 1.98 11.79
CA ARG A 134 -5.75 1.57 10.43
C ARG A 134 -6.36 2.72 9.64
N ILE A 135 -7.23 3.51 10.27
CA ILE A 135 -7.83 4.71 9.64
C ILE A 135 -6.75 5.74 9.34
N LEU A 136 -5.83 5.98 10.27
CA LEU A 136 -4.73 6.92 10.10
C LEU A 136 -3.77 6.47 8.99
N ALA A 137 -3.34 5.21 9.01
CA ALA A 137 -2.50 4.64 7.96
C ALA A 137 -3.19 4.71 6.59
N ASN A 138 -4.50 4.43 6.54
CA ASN A 138 -5.26 4.50 5.30
C ASN A 138 -5.34 5.93 4.76
N ALA A 139 -5.60 6.92 5.63
CA ALA A 139 -5.60 8.33 5.26
C ALA A 139 -4.24 8.78 4.70
N ALA A 140 -3.13 8.36 5.34
CA ALA A 140 -1.78 8.62 4.84
C ALA A 140 -1.55 8.00 3.46
N MET A 141 -1.93 6.74 3.27
CA MET A 141 -1.84 6.03 1.98
C MET A 141 -2.66 6.72 0.87
N MET A 142 -3.88 7.21 1.18
CA MET A 142 -4.68 7.98 0.22
C MET A 142 -4.01 9.31 -0.16
N GLY A 143 -3.33 9.97 0.79
CA GLY A 143 -2.55 11.18 0.52
C GLY A 143 -1.37 10.92 -0.43
N MET A 144 -0.61 9.86 -0.18
CA MET A 144 0.49 9.43 -1.05
C MET A 144 -0.01 9.02 -2.44
N LEU A 145 -1.13 8.31 -2.51
CA LEU A 145 -1.76 7.90 -3.78
C LEU A 145 -2.11 9.11 -4.66
N ARG A 146 -2.67 10.17 -4.07
CA ARG A 146 -2.99 11.40 -4.78
C ARG A 146 -1.75 12.02 -5.40
N SER A 147 -0.68 12.11 -4.62
CA SER A 147 0.60 12.70 -5.06
C SER A 147 1.27 11.86 -6.16
N ALA A 148 1.23 10.53 -6.02
CA ALA A 148 1.73 9.61 -7.04
C ALA A 148 0.94 9.73 -8.35
N LYS A 149 -0.40 9.81 -8.28
CA LYS A 149 -1.26 9.99 -9.45
C LYS A 149 -0.99 11.32 -10.17
N SER A 150 -0.83 12.43 -9.45
CA SER A 150 -0.50 13.72 -10.07
C SER A 150 0.86 13.68 -10.79
N ASN A 151 1.85 13.00 -10.22
CA ASN A 151 3.16 12.84 -10.85
C ASN A 151 3.08 11.98 -12.12
N ALA A 152 2.30 10.89 -12.09
CA ALA A 152 2.07 10.04 -13.25
C ALA A 152 1.33 10.78 -14.38
N ASP A 153 0.31 11.58 -14.05
CA ASP A 153 -0.46 12.38 -15.04
C ASP A 153 0.41 13.44 -15.71
N CYS A 154 1.23 14.17 -14.96
CA CYS A 154 2.19 15.13 -15.53
C CYS A 154 3.16 14.44 -16.50
N ARG A 155 3.61 13.23 -16.17
CA ARG A 155 4.55 12.46 -17.01
C ARG A 155 3.88 11.91 -18.27
N LEU A 156 2.68 11.35 -18.16
CA LEU A 156 1.87 10.90 -19.29
C LEU A 156 1.69 12.02 -20.32
N LYS A 157 1.31 13.22 -19.86
CA LYS A 157 1.19 14.40 -20.73
C LYS A 157 2.51 14.77 -21.42
N SER A 158 3.62 14.72 -20.68
CA SER A 158 4.94 15.06 -21.22
C SER A 158 5.48 14.07 -22.27
N GLN A 159 5.16 12.78 -22.15
CA GLN A 159 5.67 11.73 -23.06
C GLN A 159 4.76 11.44 -24.26
N LEU A 160 3.44 11.62 -24.12
CA LEU A 160 2.47 11.36 -25.19
C LEU A 160 2.13 12.59 -26.05
N HIS A 161 2.77 13.75 -25.83
CA HIS A 161 2.47 15.01 -26.52
C HIS A 161 0.95 15.32 -26.58
N LEU A 162 0.25 15.10 -25.45
CA LEU A 162 -1.15 15.52 -25.26
C LEU A 162 -1.21 16.92 -24.63
#